data_AF-K0IN68-F1
#
_entry.id   AF-K0IN68-F1
#
_cell.length_a   1.000
_cell.length_b   1.000
_cell.length_c   1.000
_cell.angle_alpha   90.00
_cell.angle_beta   90.00
_cell.angle_gamma   90.00
#
_symmetry.space_group_name_H-M   'P 1'
#
loop_
_entity.id
_entity.type
_entity.pdbx_description
1 polymer ?
#
loop_
_entity_poly.entity_id
_entity_poly.type
_entity_poly.pdbx_seq_one_letter_code
_entity_poly.pdbx_strand_id
1 'polypeptide(L)'
;MADSLGERFMELGYSNRERVLKKTYHGMLFSRYFGQSVGRLYGKMSDDLRSVVMCHVEKNAQFADRLGMGVGYVYATLEPTLQHEVMQKAKEL
;
A
#
# COMPACT_ATOMS: atom_id res chain seq x y z
N MET A 1 -0.77 -18.38 -3.04
CA MET A 1 -0.94 -17.81 -4.41
C MET A 1 -1.74 -16.50 -4.37
N ALA A 2 -1.39 -15.56 -3.47
CA ALA A 2 -1.98 -14.22 -3.41
C ALA A 2 -0.90 -13.12 -3.47
N ASP A 3 0.32 -13.53 -3.87
CA ASP A 3 1.49 -12.66 -4.01
C ASP A 3 1.50 -11.95 -5.39
N SER A 4 0.58 -12.30 -6.30
CA SER A 4 0.76 -12.04 -7.74
C SER A 4 0.18 -10.74 -8.32
N LEU A 5 -0.33 -9.79 -7.51
CA LEU A 5 -0.69 -8.44 -8.00
C LEU A 5 0.09 -7.32 -7.31
N GLY A 6 0.32 -7.41 -6.00
CA GLY A 6 1.20 -6.47 -5.30
C GLY A 6 2.63 -6.49 -5.85
N GLU A 7 3.19 -7.68 -6.11
CA GLU A 7 4.56 -7.80 -6.66
C GLU A 7 4.65 -7.24 -8.07
N ARG A 8 3.68 -7.60 -8.94
CA ARG A 8 3.59 -7.05 -10.30
C ARG A 8 3.40 -5.55 -10.29
N PHE A 9 2.63 -5.01 -9.34
CA PHE A 9 2.46 -3.56 -9.19
C PHE A 9 3.79 -2.84 -8.92
N MET A 10 4.72 -3.46 -8.18
CA MET A 10 6.07 -2.88 -7.97
C MET A 10 6.88 -2.81 -9.27
N GLU A 11 6.62 -3.68 -10.25
CA GLU A 11 7.31 -3.69 -11.55
C GLU A 11 6.71 -2.70 -12.55
N LEU A 12 5.49 -2.19 -12.31
CA LEU A 12 4.80 -1.31 -13.26
C LEU A 12 5.46 0.08 -13.33
N GLY A 13 5.45 0.67 -14.54
CA GLY A 13 5.74 2.09 -14.72
C GLY A 13 4.67 3.00 -14.09
N TYR A 14 5.02 4.26 -13.86
CA TYR A 14 4.19 5.25 -13.15
C TYR A 14 2.74 5.32 -13.64
N SER A 15 2.51 5.47 -14.95
CA SER A 15 1.15 5.60 -15.51
C SER A 15 0.28 4.37 -15.26
N ASN A 16 0.89 3.17 -15.26
CA ASN A 16 0.18 1.94 -14.96
C ASN A 16 -0.10 1.80 -13.46
N ARG A 17 0.84 2.19 -12.58
CA ARG A 17 0.62 2.22 -11.12
C ARG A 17 -0.55 3.14 -10.76
N GLU A 18 -0.57 4.35 -11.32
CA GLU A 18 -1.64 5.32 -11.09
C GLU A 18 -3.01 4.76 -11.53
N ARG A 19 -3.05 4.13 -12.71
CA ARG A 19 -4.29 3.51 -13.22
C ARG A 19 -4.80 2.39 -12.32
N VAL A 20 -3.90 1.55 -11.79
CA VAL A 20 -4.25 0.47 -10.85
C VAL A 20 -4.75 1.04 -9.53
N LEU A 21 -4.06 2.04 -8.97
CA LEU A 21 -4.46 2.68 -7.72
C LEU A 21 -5.82 3.38 -7.83
N LYS A 22 -6.12 4.04 -8.97
CA LYS A 22 -7.45 4.61 -9.23
C LYS A 22 -8.58 3.58 -9.22
N LYS A 23 -8.30 2.30 -9.51
CA LYS A 23 -9.33 1.24 -9.43
C LYS A 23 -9.78 0.94 -8.00
N THR A 24 -8.98 1.30 -6.99
CA THR A 24 -9.37 1.17 -5.58
C THR A 24 -10.61 2.01 -5.23
N TYR A 25 -10.89 3.08 -5.99
CA TYR A 25 -12.04 3.96 -5.76
C TYR A 25 -13.37 3.40 -6.24
N HIS A 26 -13.35 2.38 -7.10
CA HIS A 26 -14.54 1.89 -7.80
C HIS A 26 -14.94 0.47 -7.42
N GLY A 27 -14.15 -0.22 -6.58
CA GLY A 27 -14.39 -1.62 -6.25
C GLY A 27 -14.00 -1.95 -4.82
N MET A 28 -15.00 -2.17 -3.97
CA MET A 28 -14.81 -2.51 -2.55
C MET A 28 -13.90 -3.73 -2.36
N LEU A 29 -14.12 -4.79 -3.13
CA LEU A 29 -13.31 -6.01 -3.05
C LEU A 29 -11.90 -5.78 -3.59
N PHE A 30 -11.78 -5.08 -4.72
CA PHE A 30 -10.47 -4.76 -5.29
C PHE A 30 -9.63 -3.94 -4.31
N SER A 31 -10.19 -2.87 -3.74
CA SER A 31 -9.53 -2.04 -2.72
C SER A 31 -9.05 -2.88 -1.51
N ARG A 32 -9.87 -3.83 -1.06
CA ARG A 32 -9.52 -4.72 0.06
C ARG A 32 -8.33 -5.62 -0.23
N TYR A 33 -8.45 -6.45 -1.25
CA TYR A 33 -7.43 -7.44 -1.54
C TYR A 33 -6.16 -6.80 -2.08
N PHE A 34 -6.29 -5.76 -2.90
CA PHE A 34 -5.15 -5.00 -3.40
C PHE A 34 -4.44 -4.23 -2.29
N GLY A 35 -5.17 -3.49 -1.45
CA GLY A 35 -4.58 -2.76 -0.32
C GLY A 35 -3.78 -3.69 0.60
N GLN A 36 -4.35 -4.82 0.99
CA GLN A 36 -3.65 -5.78 1.83
C GLN A 36 -2.43 -6.42 1.14
N SER A 37 -2.53 -6.75 -0.15
CA SER A 37 -1.42 -7.30 -0.94
C SER A 37 -0.25 -6.30 -1.06
N VAL A 38 -0.56 -5.03 -1.36
CA VAL A 38 0.42 -3.94 -1.46
C VAL A 38 1.03 -3.63 -0.09
N GLY A 39 0.24 -3.61 0.97
CA GLY A 39 0.72 -3.32 2.33
C GLY A 39 1.77 -4.33 2.83
N ARG A 40 1.64 -5.61 2.46
CA ARG A 40 2.64 -6.64 2.79
C ARG A 40 3.99 -6.44 2.11
N LEU A 41 4.05 -5.61 1.08
CA LEU A 41 5.26 -5.31 0.33
C LEU A 41 5.86 -3.95 0.71
N TYR A 42 5.32 -3.26 1.70
CA TYR A 42 5.72 -1.89 2.07
C TYR A 42 7.23 -1.73 2.30
N GLY A 43 7.83 -2.71 2.99
CA GLY A 43 9.28 -2.73 3.26
C GLY A 43 10.16 -2.91 2.02
N LYS A 44 9.61 -3.41 0.91
CA LYS A 44 10.32 -3.65 -0.36
C LYS A 44 10.18 -2.50 -1.36
N MET A 45 9.29 -1.53 -1.09
CA MET A 45 9.04 -0.42 -2.01
C MET A 45 10.19 0.60 -1.99
N SER A 46 10.37 1.31 -3.10
CA SER A 46 11.14 2.56 -3.11
C SER A 46 10.35 3.68 -2.43
N ASP A 47 11.03 4.75 -2.02
CA ASP A 47 10.40 5.94 -1.43
C ASP A 47 9.36 6.58 -2.36
N ASP A 48 9.66 6.65 -3.66
CA ASP A 48 8.73 7.15 -4.68
C ASP A 48 7.45 6.32 -4.74
N LEU A 49 7.58 4.99 -4.67
CA LEU A 49 6.43 4.11 -4.72
C LEU A 49 5.58 4.21 -3.44
N ARG A 50 6.21 4.29 -2.26
CA ARG A 50 5.50 4.57 -1.00
C ARG A 50 4.74 5.88 -1.07
N SER A 51 5.36 6.95 -1.59
CA SER A 51 4.75 8.27 -1.72
C SER A 51 3.52 8.24 -2.61
N VAL A 52 3.60 7.56 -3.77
CA VAL A 52 2.46 7.37 -4.67
C VAL A 52 1.33 6.59 -3.99
N VAL A 53 1.64 5.49 -3.30
CA VAL A 53 0.63 4.70 -2.56
C VAL A 53 -0.06 5.56 -1.49
N MET A 54 0.71 6.35 -0.73
CA MET A 54 0.18 7.20 0.35
C MET A 54 -0.74 8.30 -0.16
N CYS A 55 -0.47 8.90 -1.32
CA CYS A 55 -1.39 9.85 -1.96
C CYS A 55 -2.78 9.25 -2.23
N HIS A 56 -2.88 7.93 -2.41
CA HIS A 56 -4.15 7.24 -2.60
C HIS A 56 -4.81 6.79 -1.28
N VAL A 57 -4.03 6.59 -0.21
CA VAL A 57 -4.51 6.32 1.16
C VAL A 57 -5.38 7.48 1.65
N GLU A 58 -4.90 8.71 1.52
CA GLU A 58 -5.61 9.94 1.91
C GLU A 58 -6.96 10.11 1.21
N LYS A 59 -7.10 9.54 0.00
CA LYS A 59 -8.29 9.70 -0.85
C LYS A 59 -9.30 8.56 -0.69
N ASN A 60 -8.94 7.48 0.02
CA ASN A 60 -9.78 6.29 0.13
C ASN A 60 -9.54 5.55 1.45
N ALA A 61 -10.41 5.82 2.43
CA ALA A 61 -10.36 5.21 3.76
C ALA A 61 -10.39 3.67 3.72
N GLN A 62 -11.09 3.08 2.75
CA GLN A 62 -11.13 1.62 2.63
C GLN A 62 -9.79 1.05 2.14
N PHE A 63 -9.15 1.75 1.20
CA PHE A 63 -7.79 1.40 0.77
C PHE A 63 -6.81 1.58 1.91
N ALA A 64 -6.92 2.68 2.68
CA ALA A 64 -6.12 2.95 3.87
C ALA A 64 -6.22 1.84 4.93
N ASP A 65 -7.45 1.45 5.32
CA ASP A 65 -7.72 0.35 6.27
C ASP A 65 -6.98 -0.93 5.85
N ARG A 66 -7.05 -1.25 4.56
CA ARG A 66 -6.57 -2.53 4.04
C ARG A 66 -5.08 -2.54 3.77
N LEU A 67 -4.54 -1.41 3.34
CA LEU A 67 -3.10 -1.17 3.29
C LEU A 67 -2.52 -1.30 4.71
N GLY A 68 -3.10 -0.62 5.69
CA GLY A 68 -2.68 -0.66 7.09
C GLY A 68 -2.70 -2.08 7.65
N MET A 69 -3.74 -2.86 7.35
CA MET A 69 -3.78 -4.29 7.69
C MET A 69 -2.62 -5.07 7.05
N GLY A 70 -2.35 -4.85 5.76
CA GLY A 70 -1.21 -5.45 5.06
C GLY A 70 0.14 -5.11 5.68
N VAL A 71 0.35 -3.83 6.02
CA VAL A 71 1.55 -3.33 6.71
C VAL A 71 1.67 -3.95 8.10
N GLY A 72 0.57 -4.02 8.86
CA GLY A 72 0.52 -4.61 10.19
C GLY A 72 0.99 -6.07 10.21
N TYR A 73 0.68 -6.86 9.17
CA TYR A 73 1.16 -8.23 9.03
C TYR A 73 2.68 -8.36 8.94
N VAL A 74 3.36 -7.35 8.39
CA VAL A 74 4.81 -7.36 8.16
C VAL A 74 5.55 -6.37 9.05
N TYR A 75 4.85 -5.68 9.95
CA TYR A 75 5.40 -4.56 10.72
C TYR A 75 6.65 -4.95 11.53
N ALA A 76 6.60 -6.10 12.21
CA ALA A 76 7.71 -6.60 13.01
C ALA A 76 8.97 -6.94 12.18
N THR A 77 8.82 -7.12 10.86
CA THR A 77 9.94 -7.41 9.95
C THR A 77 10.44 -6.17 9.21
N LEU A 78 9.83 -5.00 9.43
CA LEU A 78 10.29 -3.75 8.83
C LEU A 78 11.53 -3.23 9.54
N GLU A 79 12.41 -2.59 8.78
CA GLU A 79 13.54 -1.82 9.34
C GLU A 79 13.04 -0.73 10.31
N PRO A 80 13.78 -0.38 11.37
CA PRO A 80 13.33 0.56 12.39
C PRO A 80 12.88 1.93 11.86
N THR A 81 13.52 2.41 10.79
CA THR A 81 13.16 3.67 10.13
C THR A 81 11.75 3.60 9.52
N LEU A 82 11.41 2.49 8.87
CA LEU A 82 10.08 2.27 8.29
C LEU A 82 9.02 2.02 9.35
N GLN A 83 9.37 1.35 10.45
CA GLN A 83 8.47 1.23 11.60
C GLN A 83 8.07 2.61 12.13
N HIS A 84 9.06 3.48 12.32
CA HIS A 84 8.82 4.85 12.75
C HIS A 84 7.96 5.63 11.74
N GLU A 85 8.26 5.53 10.45
CA GLU A 85 7.47 6.17 9.38
C GLU A 85 5.99 5.75 9.42
N VAL A 86 5.72 4.44 9.51
CA VAL A 86 4.36 3.89 9.59
C VAL A 86 3.63 4.45 10.81
N MET A 87 4.30 4.52 11.97
CA MET A 87 3.71 5.03 13.20
C MET A 87 3.47 6.54 13.18
N GLN A 88 4.29 7.32 12.46
CA GLN A 88 4.01 8.74 12.25
C GLN A 88 2.80 8.94 11.35
N LYS A 89 2.75 8.26 10.20
CA LYS A 89 1.60 8.33 9.28
C LYS A 89 0.29 7.91 9.94
N ALA A 90 0.31 6.90 10.81
CA ALA A 90 -0.88 6.47 11.55
C ALA A 90 -1.42 7.52 12.54
N LYS A 91 -0.62 8.51 12.94
CA LYS A 91 -1.06 9.63 13.80
C LYS A 91 -1.61 10.82 13.00
N GLU A 92 -1.26 10.90 11.73
CA GLU A 92 -1.62 12.01 10.83
C GLU A 92 -2.95 11.75 10.08
N LEU A 93 -3.40 10.49 10.02
CA LEU A 93 -4.67 10.03 9.43
C LEU A 93 -5.82 10.06 10.43
#